data_AF-A0A0F6EVP8-F1
#
_entry.id   AF-A0A0F6EVP8-F1
#
_cell.length_a   1.000
_cell.length_b   1.000
_cell.length_c   1.000
_cell.angle_alpha   90.00
_cell.angle_beta   90.00
_cell.angle_gamma   90.00
#
_symmetry.space_group_name_H-M   'P 1'
#
loop_
_entity.id
_entity.type
_entity.pdbx_description
1 polymer ?
#
loop_
_entity_poly.entity_id
_entity_poly.type
_entity_poly.pdbx_seq_one_letter_code
_entity_poly.pdbx_strand_id
1 'polypeptide(L)' 'MQKLGVHEKLELHELLTFKTTCITKTQTMLPLVSDSNLKNILQQDISCGTQDIQQLRNLLV' A
#
# COMPACT_ATOMS: atom_id res chain seq x y z
N MET A 1 -13.05 17.89 11.77
CA MET A 1 -12.20 16.70 11.86
C MET A 1 -11.32 16.83 13.08
N GLN A 2 -11.25 15.80 13.91
CA GLN A 2 -10.34 15.77 15.07
C GLN A 2 -8.92 15.76 14.53
N LYS A 3 -8.05 16.66 15.01
CA LYS A 3 -6.62 16.60 14.66
C LYS A 3 -6.04 15.33 15.25
N LEU A 4 -5.36 14.54 14.42
CA LEU A 4 -4.61 13.37 14.87
C LEU A 4 -3.59 13.76 15.93
N GLY A 5 -3.50 12.96 16.99
CA GLY A 5 -2.42 13.02 17.96
C GLY A 5 -1.08 12.68 17.32
N VAL A 6 0.01 12.99 18.02
CA VAL A 6 1.37 12.74 17.52
C VAL A 6 1.60 11.24 17.28
N HIS A 7 1.12 10.37 18.18
CA HIS A 7 1.23 8.91 18.03
C HIS A 7 0.40 8.39 16.86
N GLU A 8 -0.86 8.81 16.73
CA GLU A 8 -1.74 8.38 15.63
C GLU A 8 -1.17 8.80 14.26
N LYS A 9 -0.59 10.00 14.18
CA LYS A 9 0.08 10.47 12.96
C LYS A 9 1.33 9.64 12.65
N LEU A 10 2.11 9.28 13.66
CA LEU A 10 3.29 8.42 13.50
C LEU A 10 2.89 7.03 13.01
N GLU A 11 1.88 6.41 13.63
CA GLU A 11 1.33 5.10 13.25
C GLU A 11 0.83 5.10 11.80
N LEU A 12 0.15 6.18 11.36
CA LEU A 12 -0.25 6.32 9.96
C LEU A 12 0.93 6.42 9.00
N HIS A 13 2.01 7.12 9.38
CA HIS A 13 3.23 7.18 8.57
C HIS A 13 3.94 5.81 8.49
N GLU A 14 3.96 5.05 9.59
CA GLU A 14 4.50 3.69 9.62
C GLU A 14 3.69 2.76 8.71
N LEU A 15 2.35 2.81 8.81
CA LEU A 15 1.46 2.03 7.96
C LEU A 15 1.59 2.40 6.48
N LEU A 16 1.69 3.69 6.17
CA LEU A 16 1.93 4.17 4.80
C LEU A 16 3.26 3.64 4.24
N THR A 17 4.32 3.68 5.05
CA THR A 17 5.65 3.18 4.67
C THR A 17 5.64 1.67 4.45
N PHE A 18 4.98 0.92 5.35
CA PHE A 18 4.78 -0.51 5.23
C PHE A 18 4.04 -0.86 3.92
N LYS A 19 2.88 -0.24 3.68
CA LYS A 19 2.06 -0.53 2.49
C LYS A 19 2.81 -0.19 1.19
N THR A 20 3.53 0.93 1.17
CA THR A 20 4.37 1.32 0.02
C THR A 20 5.46 0.29 -0.26
N THR A 21 6.08 -0.26 0.79
CA THR A 21 7.10 -1.31 0.67
C THR A 21 6.51 -2.60 0.10
N CYS A 22 5.31 -3.00 0.55
CA CYS A 22 4.61 -4.17 -0.01
C CYS A 22 4.31 -3.99 -1.49
N ILE A 23 3.74 -2.85 -1.89
CA ILE A 23 3.41 -2.59 -3.29
C ILE A 23 4.65 -2.55 -4.18
N THR A 24 5.73 -1.91 -3.70
CA THR A 24 7.02 -1.91 -4.41
C THR A 24 7.51 -3.34 -4.66
N LYS A 25 7.43 -4.21 -3.65
CA LYS A 25 7.79 -5.63 -3.78
C LYS A 25 6.91 -6.34 -4.80
N THR A 26 5.58 -6.21 -4.68
CA THR A 26 4.62 -6.83 -5.61
C THR A 26 4.87 -6.38 -7.05
N GLN A 27 5.04 -5.08 -7.27
CA GLN A 27 5.34 -4.51 -8.59
C GLN A 27 6.67 -5.02 -9.17
N THR A 28 7.71 -5.10 -8.33
CA THR A 28 9.03 -5.60 -8.75
C THR A 28 9.00 -7.09 -9.08
N MET A 29 8.18 -7.87 -8.36
CA MET A 29 8.04 -9.33 -8.57
C MET A 29 7.14 -9.69 -9.75
N LEU A 30 6.13 -8.87 -10.06
CA LEU A 30 5.15 -9.13 -11.13
C LEU A 30 5.77 -9.59 -12.48
N PRO A 31 6.82 -8.94 -13.03
CA PRO A 31 7.42 -9.39 -14.29
C PRO A 31 8.16 -10.73 -14.19
N LEU A 32 8.52 -11.18 -12.99
CA LEU A 32 9.24 -12.45 -12.75
C LEU A 32 8.30 -13.65 -12.58
N VAL A 33 7.01 -13.40 -12.37
CA VAL A 33 6.02 -14.47 -12.21
C VAL A 33 5.72 -15.09 -13.59
N SER A 34 5.68 -16.42 -13.68
CA SER A 34 5.26 -17.13 -14.90
C SER A 34 3.81 -17.61 -14.82
N ASP A 35 3.34 -17.96 -13.63
CA ASP A 35 1.98 -18.44 -13.40
C ASP A 35 0.94 -17.32 -13.59
N SER A 36 -0.03 -17.55 -14.48
CA SER A 36 -1.02 -16.54 -14.86
C SER A 36 -2.01 -16.23 -13.73
N ASN A 37 -2.32 -17.19 -12.88
CA ASN A 37 -3.22 -16.96 -11.75
C ASN A 37 -2.54 -16.07 -10.70
N LEU A 38 -1.29 -16.39 -10.36
CA LEU A 38 -0.48 -15.57 -9.47
C LEU A 38 -0.28 -14.16 -10.02
N LYS A 39 -0.05 -13.97 -11.33
CA LYS A 39 -0.02 -12.62 -11.93
C LYS A 39 -1.30 -11.83 -11.68
N ASN A 40 -2.46 -12.45 -11.87
CA ASN A 40 -3.75 -11.79 -11.65
C ASN A 40 -3.91 -11.39 -10.18
N ILE A 41 -3.53 -12.27 -9.25
CA ILE A 41 -3.54 -11.98 -7.81
C ILE A 41 -2.65 -10.77 -7.48
N LEU A 42 -1.41 -10.74 -8.01
CA LEU A 42 -0.49 -9.63 -7.76
C LEU A 42 -0.97 -8.31 -8.41
N GLN A 43 -1.61 -8.36 -9.58
CA GLN A 43 -2.22 -7.18 -10.20
C GLN A 43 -3.38 -6.62 -9.37
N GLN A 44 -4.21 -7.50 -8.81
CA GLN A 44 -5.26 -7.09 -7.88
C GLN A 44 -4.68 -6.49 -6.60
N ASP A 45 -3.63 -7.09 -6.03
CA ASP A 45 -2.93 -6.56 -4.85
C ASP A 45 -2.35 -5.15 -5.12
N ILE A 46 -1.74 -4.93 -6.30
CA ILE A 46 -1.24 -3.61 -6.71
C ILE A 46 -2.39 -2.59 -6.79
N SER A 47 -3.51 -2.95 -7.41
CA SER A 47 -4.67 -2.08 -7.55
C SER A 47 -5.24 -1.68 -6.19
N CYS A 48 -5.57 -2.66 -5.34
CA CYS A 48 -6.11 -2.43 -4.01
C CYS A 48 -5.12 -1.66 -3.15
N GLY A 49 -3.84 -2.04 -3.14
CA GLY A 49 -2.87 -1.37 -2.29
C GLY A 49 -2.52 0.05 -2.73
N THR A 50 -2.65 0.38 -4.02
CA THR A 50 -2.54 1.77 -4.49
C THR A 50 -3.69 2.62 -3.95
N GLN A 51 -4.92 2.09 -3.91
CA GLN A 51 -6.08 2.76 -3.30
C GLN A 51 -5.89 2.95 -1.79
N ASP A 52 -5.41 1.91 -1.09
CA ASP A 52 -5.11 2.00 0.35
C ASP A 52 -4.09 3.10 0.66
N ILE A 53 -3.02 3.20 -0.14
CA ILE A 53 -2.01 4.26 -0.01
C ILE A 53 -2.64 5.65 -0.18
N GLN A 54 -3.54 5.83 -1.14
CA GLN A 54 -4.25 7.11 -1.32
C GLN A 54 -5.13 7.43 -0.11
N GLN A 55 -5.87 6.45 0.42
CA GLN A 55 -6.68 6.63 1.61
C GLN A 55 -5.85 7.01 2.83
N LEU A 56 -4.73 6.31 3.08
CA LEU A 56 -3.80 6.63 4.18
C LEU A 56 -3.21 8.05 4.04
N ARG A 57 -2.89 8.48 2.82
CA ARG A 57 -2.42 9.86 2.58
C ARG A 57 -3.50 10.88 2.87
N ASN A 58 -4.75 10.61 2.50
CA ASN A 58 -5.87 11.52 2.75
C ASN A 58 -6.15 11.69 4.25
N LEU A 59 -5.85 10.69 5.08
CA LEU A 59 -5.96 10.79 6.54
C LEU A 59 -4.86 11.68 7.17
N LEU A 60 -3.74 11.89 6.48
CA LEU A 60 -2.62 12.70 6.95
C LEU A 60 -2.73 14.20 6.57
N VAL A 61 -3.70 14.57 5.72
CA VAL A 61 -3.95 15.95 5.24
C VAL A 61 -4.78 16.75 6.23
#